data_AF-A0A3R1D4I3-F1
#
_entry.id   AF-A0A3R1D4I3-F1
#
_cell.length_a   1.000
_cell.length_b   1.000
_cell.length_c   1.000
_cell.angle_alpha   90.00
_cell.angle_beta   90.00
_cell.angle_gamma   90.00
#
_symmetry.space_group_name_H-M   'P 1'
#
loop_
_entity.id
_entity.type
_entity.pdbx_description
1 polymer ?
#
loop_
_entity_poly.entity_id
_entity_poly.type
_entity_poly.pdbx_seq_one_letter_code
_entity_poly.pdbx_strand_id
1 'polypeptide(L)'
;MLAFLLLPVLTCGFFVCYYSLPHFYKLHRYEGQQLYLKSALLGVQCLFYALLIVALLNTFVPPTLFCVPVDLHSFVLTLVKGIVPSDSSANELTWLFLIAVTMHGIAFIRIWVTNWAMNQFQKKEGVDPKIKLMSDVLSDSPLDSELLYSYINDQSVLISLSNRKVYVGQVVSMGEPNESEGMDQEISILPHISGYRDKDNLTVNFTTQYENIDTKVEIKVTLRQELIESVSRFDFDVYQQFLERKKEFKEKPVRVPFSKRL
;
A
#
# COMPACT_ATOMS: atom_id res chain seq x y z
N MET A 1 28.35 -23.12 -4.18
CA MET A 1 27.76 -23.44 -2.86
C MET A 1 26.93 -22.27 -2.32
N LEU A 2 27.50 -21.10 -2.00
CA LEU A 2 26.74 -19.95 -1.48
C LEU A 2 25.64 -19.41 -2.42
N ALA A 3 25.84 -19.50 -3.75
CA ALA A 3 24.81 -19.10 -4.73
C ALA A 3 23.48 -19.84 -4.55
N PHE A 4 23.48 -21.05 -3.97
CA PHE A 4 22.24 -21.78 -3.67
C PHE A 4 21.37 -21.09 -2.61
N LEU A 5 21.94 -20.19 -1.80
CA LEU A 5 21.17 -19.39 -0.85
C LEU A 5 20.40 -18.24 -1.51
N LEU A 6 20.70 -17.88 -2.76
CA LEU A 6 19.97 -16.80 -3.45
C LEU A 6 18.48 -17.15 -3.59
N LEU A 7 18.18 -18.40 -3.93
CA LEU A 7 16.80 -18.86 -4.08
C LEU A 7 16.01 -18.76 -2.76
N PRO A 8 16.42 -19.38 -1.63
CA PRO A 8 15.70 -19.27 -0.37
C PRO A 8 15.66 -17.83 0.17
N VAL A 9 16.70 -17.01 -0.09
CA VAL A 9 16.67 -15.57 0.25
C VAL A 9 15.51 -14.89 -0.49
N LEU A 10 15.43 -15.04 -1.81
CA LEU A 10 14.39 -14.41 -2.62
C LEU A 10 12.99 -14.95 -2.31
N THR A 11 12.84 -16.28 -2.12
CA THR A 11 11.53 -16.87 -1.78
C THR A 11 11.05 -16.43 -0.41
N CYS A 12 11.92 -16.40 0.61
CA CYS A 12 11.56 -15.90 1.94
C CYS A 12 11.19 -14.42 1.91
N GLY A 13 11.98 -13.61 1.20
CA GLY A 13 11.72 -12.19 1.02
C GLY A 13 10.36 -11.91 0.38
N PHE A 14 10.08 -12.61 -0.71
CA PHE A 14 8.79 -12.55 -1.42
C PHE A 14 7.64 -13.01 -0.53
N PHE A 15 7.82 -14.12 0.19
CA PHE A 15 6.82 -14.67 1.10
C PHE A 15 6.42 -13.65 2.18
N VAL A 16 7.39 -12.94 2.78
CA VAL A 16 7.07 -11.89 3.75
C VAL A 16 6.43 -10.68 3.09
N CYS A 17 6.89 -10.26 1.91
CA CYS A 17 6.27 -9.17 1.17
C CYS A 17 4.78 -9.42 0.89
N TYR A 18 4.44 -10.63 0.44
CA TYR A 18 3.10 -10.97 -0.03
C TYR A 18 2.10 -11.26 1.10
N TYR A 19 2.52 -12.02 2.12
CA TYR A 19 1.58 -12.50 3.15
C TYR A 19 1.52 -11.60 4.41
N SER A 20 2.47 -10.68 4.60
CA SER A 20 2.42 -9.72 5.70
C SER A 20 1.56 -8.52 5.30
N LEU A 21 0.46 -8.29 6.03
CA LEU A 21 -0.48 -7.18 5.75
C LEU A 21 0.24 -5.82 5.53
N PRO A 22 1.13 -5.35 6.45
CA PRO A 22 1.81 -4.07 6.27
C PRO A 22 2.72 -3.98 5.05
N HIS A 23 3.32 -5.10 4.63
CA HIS A 23 4.23 -5.12 3.48
C HIS A 23 3.45 -5.22 2.18
N PHE A 24 2.35 -5.96 2.17
CA PHE A 24 1.46 -6.11 1.02
C PHE A 24 0.95 -4.76 0.53
N TYR A 25 0.34 -3.94 1.40
CA TYR A 25 -0.16 -2.62 0.98
C TYR A 25 0.94 -1.65 0.52
N LYS A 26 2.17 -1.80 1.03
CA LYS A 26 3.32 -1.00 0.58
C LYS A 26 3.96 -1.54 -0.70
N LEU A 27 3.73 -2.81 -1.02
CA LEU A 27 4.35 -3.51 -2.14
C LEU A 27 4.07 -2.79 -3.46
N HIS A 28 2.83 -2.36 -3.61
CA HIS A 28 2.29 -1.79 -4.82
C HIS A 28 2.78 -0.38 -5.15
N ARG A 29 3.53 0.25 -4.24
CA ARG A 29 4.24 1.50 -4.53
C ARG A 29 5.60 1.24 -5.19
N TYR A 30 6.15 0.03 -5.04
CA TYR A 30 7.46 -0.29 -5.57
C TYR A 30 7.32 -0.76 -7.02
N GLU A 31 7.85 0.02 -7.95
CA GLU A 31 7.86 -0.33 -9.37
C GLU A 31 9.12 -1.13 -9.75
N GLY A 32 8.93 -2.14 -10.60
CA GLY A 32 9.99 -2.87 -11.31
C GLY A 32 11.14 -3.36 -10.41
N GLN A 33 12.31 -2.74 -10.55
CA GLN A 33 13.54 -3.15 -9.87
C GLN A 33 13.50 -2.96 -8.34
N GLN A 34 12.75 -1.98 -7.85
CA GLN A 34 12.67 -1.70 -6.42
C GLN A 34 11.99 -2.84 -5.66
N LEU A 35 11.01 -3.49 -6.28
CA LEU A 35 10.30 -4.64 -5.72
C LEU A 35 11.26 -5.82 -5.47
N TYR A 36 12.10 -6.14 -6.46
CA TYR A 36 13.11 -7.20 -6.32
C TYR A 36 14.13 -6.88 -5.22
N LEU A 37 14.61 -5.64 -5.15
CA LEU A 37 15.52 -5.20 -4.10
C LEU A 37 14.87 -5.25 -2.71
N LYS A 38 13.58 -4.92 -2.61
CA LYS A 38 12.84 -5.00 -1.35
C LYS A 38 12.67 -6.44 -0.89
N SER A 39 12.28 -7.34 -1.80
CA SER A 39 12.22 -8.78 -1.53
C SER A 39 13.58 -9.31 -1.07
N ALA A 40 14.65 -9.01 -1.82
CA ALA A 40 16.00 -9.41 -1.47
C ALA A 40 16.43 -8.89 -0.07
N LEU A 41 16.13 -7.63 0.25
CA LEU A 41 16.43 -7.04 1.55
C LEU A 41 15.74 -7.79 2.70
N LEU A 42 14.44 -8.08 2.58
CA LEU A 42 13.70 -8.84 3.59
C LEU A 42 14.23 -10.27 3.70
N GLY A 43 14.61 -10.89 2.58
CA GLY A 43 15.24 -12.20 2.55
C GLY A 43 16.59 -12.23 3.27
N VAL A 44 17.42 -11.21 3.07
CA VAL A 44 18.71 -11.05 3.76
C VAL A 44 18.52 -10.87 5.26
N GLN A 45 17.47 -10.16 5.70
CA GLN A 45 17.12 -10.09 7.12
C GLN A 45 16.77 -11.47 7.69
N CYS A 46 15.97 -12.27 6.97
CA CYS A 46 15.67 -13.65 7.37
C CYS A 46 16.94 -14.52 7.42
N LEU A 47 17.86 -14.35 6.47
CA LEU A 47 19.16 -15.04 6.48
C LEU A 47 19.99 -14.68 7.72
N PHE A 48 20.06 -13.39 8.07
CA PHE A 48 20.79 -12.94 9.25
C PHE A 48 20.26 -13.60 10.53
N TYR A 49 18.94 -13.60 10.73
CA TYR A 49 18.33 -14.26 11.88
C TYR A 49 18.49 -15.78 11.84
N ALA A 50 18.45 -16.41 10.66
CA ALA A 50 18.63 -17.85 10.53
C ALA A 50 20.04 -18.27 10.92
N LEU A 51 21.07 -17.53 10.49
CA LEU A 51 22.45 -17.79 10.88
C LEU A 51 22.64 -17.67 12.39
N LEU A 52 22.05 -16.63 13.00
CA LEU A 52 22.10 -16.43 14.45
C LEU A 52 21.43 -17.60 15.18
N ILE A 53 20.22 -17.99 14.78
CA ILE A 53 19.48 -19.08 15.42
C ILE A 53 20.22 -20.42 15.25
N VAL A 54 20.67 -20.76 14.04
CA VAL A 54 21.40 -22.00 13.78
C VAL A 54 22.70 -22.05 14.60
N ALA A 55 23.44 -20.94 14.68
CA ALA A 55 24.65 -20.85 15.50
C ALA A 55 24.35 -21.02 17.00
N LEU A 56 23.29 -20.39 17.51
CA LEU A 56 22.87 -20.54 18.91
C LEU A 56 22.40 -21.97 19.21
N LEU A 57 21.59 -22.57 18.34
CA LEU A 57 21.12 -23.94 18.53
C LEU A 57 22.30 -24.92 18.55
N ASN A 58 23.23 -24.78 17.61
CA ASN A 58 24.42 -25.64 17.54
C ASN A 58 25.35 -25.49 18.76
N THR A 59 25.39 -24.31 19.40
CA THR A 59 26.28 -24.06 20.55
C THR A 59 25.64 -24.41 21.89
N PHE A 60 24.33 -24.20 22.04
CA PHE A 60 23.65 -24.33 23.34
C PHE A 60 22.77 -25.57 23.47
N VAL A 61 22.33 -26.20 22.37
CA VAL A 61 21.47 -27.38 22.44
C VAL A 61 22.33 -28.64 22.56
N PRO A 62 22.19 -29.43 23.64
CA PRO A 62 22.92 -30.68 23.75
C PRO A 62 22.43 -31.70 22.70
N PRO A 63 23.29 -32.62 22.24
CA PRO A 63 22.92 -33.62 21.22
C PRO A 63 21.78 -34.56 21.66
N THR A 64 21.56 -34.69 22.98
CA THR A 64 20.51 -35.51 23.58
C THR A 64 19.70 -34.69 24.57
N LEU A 65 18.37 -34.72 24.43
CA LEU A 65 17.42 -34.09 25.34
C LEU A 65 16.41 -35.16 25.77
N PHE A 66 16.21 -35.38 27.07
CA PHE A 66 15.27 -36.38 27.61
C PHE A 66 15.39 -37.77 26.94
N CYS A 67 16.63 -38.24 26.73
CA CYS A 67 16.95 -39.52 26.09
C CYS A 67 16.56 -39.63 24.59
N VAL A 68 16.16 -38.53 23.96
CA VAL A 68 15.93 -38.46 22.51
C VAL A 68 17.13 -37.75 21.84
N PRO A 69 17.72 -38.29 20.76
CA PRO A 69 18.73 -37.58 19.99
C PRO A 69 18.07 -36.39 19.27
N VAL A 70 18.49 -35.17 19.59
CA VAL A 70 17.98 -33.91 19.02
C VAL A 70 19.03 -33.26 18.10
N ASP A 71 20.07 -34.01 17.73
CA ASP A 71 21.07 -33.53 16.79
C ASP A 71 20.51 -33.47 15.36
N LEU A 72 20.00 -32.29 15.03
CA LEU A 72 19.40 -32.01 13.74
C LEU A 72 20.44 -32.07 12.60
N HIS A 73 21.71 -31.78 12.88
CA HIS A 73 22.76 -31.84 11.87
C HIS A 73 23.02 -33.27 11.43
N SER A 74 23.27 -34.19 12.37
CA SER A 74 23.52 -35.60 12.02
C SER A 74 22.32 -36.30 11.38
N PHE A 75 21.10 -35.96 11.81
CA PHE A 75 19.88 -36.44 11.18
C PHE A 75 19.81 -36.02 9.70
N VAL A 76 19.96 -34.72 9.41
CA VAL A 76 19.90 -34.21 8.04
C VAL A 76 21.10 -34.69 7.22
N LEU A 77 22.29 -34.79 7.81
CA LEU A 77 23.49 -35.30 7.14
C LEU A 77 23.27 -36.72 6.62
N THR A 78 22.60 -37.58 7.41
CA THR A 78 22.26 -38.95 7.00
C THR A 78 21.37 -38.95 5.75
N LEU A 79 20.37 -38.06 5.70
CA LEU A 79 19.48 -37.91 4.54
C LEU A 79 20.24 -37.41 3.30
N VAL A 80 21.09 -36.39 3.46
CA VAL A 80 21.86 -35.79 2.36
C VAL A 80 22.87 -36.78 1.79
N LYS A 81 23.55 -37.57 2.63
CA LYS A 81 24.48 -38.62 2.20
C LYS A 81 23.81 -39.73 1.37
N GLY A 82 22.51 -39.96 1.57
CA GLY A 82 21.73 -40.88 0.73
C GLY A 82 21.54 -40.39 -0.72
N ILE A 83 21.77 -39.10 -0.97
CA ILE A 83 21.55 -38.43 -2.27
C ILE A 83 22.87 -38.00 -2.91
N VAL A 84 23.83 -37.55 -2.10
CA VAL A 84 25.08 -36.93 -2.56
C VAL A 84 26.26 -37.89 -2.36
N PRO A 85 26.98 -38.26 -3.42
CA PRO A 85 28.02 -39.29 -3.36
C PRO A 85 29.35 -38.85 -2.69
N SER A 86 29.53 -37.56 -2.38
CA SER A 86 30.77 -37.01 -1.79
C SER A 86 30.53 -36.48 -0.38
N ASP A 87 31.34 -36.96 0.59
CA ASP A 87 31.23 -36.58 2.00
C ASP A 87 31.44 -35.07 2.27
N SER A 88 32.38 -34.43 1.58
CA SER A 88 32.66 -33.00 1.74
C SER A 88 31.49 -32.15 1.28
N SER A 89 30.94 -32.47 0.10
CA SER A 89 29.77 -31.77 -0.45
C SER A 89 28.50 -32.02 0.37
N ALA A 90 28.34 -33.21 0.95
CA ALA A 90 27.20 -33.55 1.78
C ALA A 90 27.13 -32.71 3.06
N ASN A 91 28.26 -32.46 3.73
CA ASN A 91 28.30 -31.64 4.93
C ASN A 91 27.96 -30.17 4.64
N GLU A 92 28.52 -29.60 3.57
CA GLU A 92 28.22 -28.22 3.16
C GLU A 92 26.74 -28.05 2.81
N LEU A 93 26.17 -28.97 2.02
CA LEU A 93 24.75 -28.96 1.65
C LEU A 93 23.83 -29.14 2.86
N THR A 94 24.24 -29.90 3.86
CA THR A 94 23.49 -30.07 5.12
C THR A 94 23.33 -28.73 5.84
N TRP A 95 24.42 -27.98 6.01
CA TRP A 95 24.35 -26.66 6.64
C TRP A 95 23.52 -25.66 5.82
N LEU A 96 23.70 -25.65 4.50
CA LEU A 96 22.90 -24.79 3.61
C LEU A 96 21.40 -25.11 3.72
N PHE A 97 21.04 -26.40 3.81
CA PHE A 97 19.66 -26.83 3.99
C PHE A 97 19.09 -26.39 5.33
N LEU A 98 19.82 -26.60 6.44
CA LEU A 98 19.40 -26.16 7.77
C LEU A 98 19.16 -24.65 7.84
N ILE A 99 20.06 -23.86 7.24
CA ILE A 99 19.91 -22.41 7.15
C ILE A 99 18.65 -22.08 6.34
N ALA A 100 18.47 -22.68 5.16
CA ALA A 100 17.31 -22.40 4.30
C ALA A 100 15.97 -22.74 4.98
N VAL A 101 15.86 -23.87 5.68
CA VAL A 101 14.66 -24.24 6.43
C VAL A 101 14.39 -23.25 7.57
N THR A 102 15.44 -22.91 8.33
CA THR A 102 15.33 -21.94 9.43
C THR A 102 14.89 -20.57 8.92
N MET A 103 15.40 -20.12 7.77
CA MET A 103 14.98 -18.87 7.12
C MET A 103 13.47 -18.86 6.82
N HIS A 104 12.93 -19.95 6.25
CA HIS A 104 11.49 -20.05 5.96
C HIS A 104 10.66 -20.07 7.25
N GLY A 105 11.17 -20.73 8.30
CA GLY A 105 10.57 -20.68 9.64
C GLY A 105 10.49 -19.26 10.20
N ILE A 106 11.58 -18.49 10.10
CA ILE A 106 11.61 -17.08 10.51
C ILE A 106 10.65 -16.23 9.68
N ALA A 107 10.61 -16.43 8.36
CA ALA A 107 9.69 -15.72 7.48
C ALA A 107 8.23 -15.97 7.89
N PHE A 108 7.87 -17.23 8.17
CA PHE A 108 6.54 -17.62 8.63
C PHE A 108 6.19 -16.98 9.99
N ILE A 109 7.09 -17.06 10.97
CA ILE A 109 6.91 -16.42 12.28
C ILE A 109 6.73 -14.92 12.14
N ARG A 110 7.53 -14.27 11.28
CA ARG A 110 7.45 -12.83 11.04
C ARG A 110 6.08 -12.42 10.48
N ILE A 111 5.55 -13.16 9.51
CA ILE A 111 4.20 -12.94 8.96
C ILE A 111 3.14 -13.12 10.04
N TRP A 112 3.25 -14.19 10.84
CA TRP A 112 2.32 -14.45 11.91
C TRP A 112 2.31 -13.31 12.95
N VAL A 113 3.48 -12.84 13.38
CA VAL A 113 3.62 -11.74 14.35
C VAL A 113 3.05 -10.43 13.79
N THR A 114 3.35 -10.07 12.54
CA THR A 114 2.85 -8.82 11.95
C THR A 114 1.34 -8.83 11.76
N ASN A 115 0.78 -9.94 11.28
CA ASN A 115 -0.67 -10.06 11.10
C ASN A 115 -1.39 -10.12 12.45
N TRP A 116 -0.83 -10.81 13.44
CA TRP A 116 -1.34 -10.79 14.82
C TRP A 116 -1.34 -9.38 15.40
N ALA A 117 -0.27 -8.61 15.23
CA ALA A 117 -0.19 -7.24 15.71
C ALA A 117 -1.27 -6.34 15.09
N MET A 118 -1.53 -6.48 13.78
CA MET A 118 -2.60 -5.74 13.10
C MET A 118 -4.00 -6.15 13.61
N ASN A 119 -4.22 -7.43 13.87
CA ASN A 119 -5.49 -7.90 14.44
C ASN A 119 -5.71 -7.37 15.87
N GLN A 120 -4.64 -7.24 16.66
CA GLN A 120 -4.73 -6.62 17.99
C GLN A 120 -5.01 -5.11 17.89
N PHE A 121 -4.39 -4.43 16.93
CA PHE A 121 -4.69 -3.02 16.64
C PHE A 121 -6.17 -2.82 16.32
N GLN A 122 -6.75 -3.65 15.43
CA GLN A 122 -8.17 -3.60 15.09
C GLN A 122 -9.07 -3.76 16.33
N LYS A 123 -8.77 -4.73 17.19
CA LYS A 123 -9.54 -4.97 18.42
C LYS A 123 -9.49 -3.80 19.39
N LYS A 124 -8.36 -3.08 19.43
CA LYS A 124 -8.15 -1.98 20.38
C LYS A 124 -8.77 -0.68 19.88
N GLU A 125 -8.54 -0.32 18.62
CA GLU A 125 -8.93 0.98 18.06
C GLU A 125 -10.28 0.93 17.33
N GLY A 126 -10.81 -0.26 17.03
CA GLY A 126 -12.06 -0.42 16.28
C GLY A 126 -11.96 -0.03 14.79
N VAL A 127 -10.77 0.34 14.32
CA VAL A 127 -10.51 0.73 12.93
C VAL A 127 -10.01 -0.47 12.14
N ASP A 128 -10.53 -0.64 10.93
CA ASP A 128 -10.04 -1.67 10.00
C ASP A 128 -8.54 -1.47 9.69
N PRO A 129 -7.67 -2.48 9.92
CA PRO A 129 -6.26 -2.45 9.55
C PRO A 129 -6.00 -2.00 8.12
N LYS A 130 -6.89 -2.35 7.18
CA LYS A 130 -6.81 -1.94 5.79
C LYS A 130 -6.88 -0.43 5.65
N ILE A 131 -7.85 0.22 6.30
CA ILE A 131 -8.03 1.67 6.26
C ILE A 131 -6.79 2.36 6.84
N LYS A 132 -6.27 1.86 7.97
CA LYS A 132 -5.06 2.42 8.57
C LYS A 132 -3.83 2.30 7.68
N LEU A 133 -3.59 1.11 7.13
CA LEU A 133 -2.44 0.86 6.24
C LEU A 133 -2.54 1.66 4.95
N MET A 134 -3.74 1.77 4.38
CA MET A 134 -4.02 2.59 3.20
C MET A 134 -3.81 4.09 3.51
N SER A 135 -4.26 4.56 4.68
CA SER A 135 -3.96 5.92 5.14
C SER A 135 -2.47 6.19 5.28
N ASP A 136 -1.69 5.24 5.82
CA ASP A 136 -0.24 5.39 5.96
C ASP A 136 0.50 5.34 4.61
N VAL A 137 -0.10 4.71 3.58
CA VAL A 137 0.45 4.66 2.22
C VAL A 137 0.12 5.94 1.45
N LEU A 138 -1.11 6.41 1.55
CA LEU A 138 -1.64 7.56 0.80
C LEU A 138 -1.31 8.91 1.45
N SER A 139 -0.88 8.94 2.73
CA SER A 139 -0.50 10.18 3.42
C SER A 139 0.66 10.94 2.77
N ASP A 140 1.43 10.28 1.91
CA ASP A 140 2.56 10.89 1.21
C ASP A 140 2.12 11.81 0.05
N SER A 141 0.88 11.69 -0.43
CA SER A 141 0.29 12.52 -1.48
C SER A 141 -0.86 13.34 -0.90
N PRO A 142 -0.80 14.69 -0.89
CA PRO A 142 -1.91 15.52 -0.44
C PRO A 142 -3.21 15.27 -1.21
N LEU A 143 -3.10 14.92 -2.50
CA LEU A 143 -4.24 14.60 -3.35
C LEU A 143 -4.91 13.30 -2.89
N ASP A 144 -4.13 12.26 -2.67
CA ASP A 144 -4.62 10.94 -2.27
C ASP A 144 -5.18 10.97 -0.85
N SER A 145 -4.54 11.73 0.03
CA SER A 145 -5.04 12.00 1.37
C SER A 145 -6.41 12.68 1.35
N GLU A 146 -6.65 13.57 0.40
CA GLU A 146 -7.93 14.27 0.27
C GLU A 146 -9.03 13.38 -0.32
N LEU A 147 -8.68 12.54 -1.31
CA LEU A 147 -9.59 11.51 -1.84
C LEU A 147 -9.95 10.47 -0.77
N LEU A 148 -8.97 10.02 0.02
CA LEU A 148 -9.20 9.12 1.14
C LEU A 148 -10.08 9.77 2.21
N TYR A 149 -9.86 11.04 2.52
CA TYR A 149 -10.69 11.78 3.45
C TYR A 149 -12.15 11.87 2.97
N SER A 150 -12.37 12.15 1.68
CA SER A 150 -13.70 12.10 1.05
C SER A 150 -14.36 10.74 1.20
N TYR A 151 -13.61 9.66 0.94
CA TYR A 151 -14.09 8.27 1.06
C TYR A 151 -14.48 7.88 2.49
N ILE A 152 -13.71 8.31 3.50
CA ILE A 152 -13.97 7.96 4.90
C ILE A 152 -15.13 8.77 5.50
N ASN A 153 -15.28 10.04 5.10
CA ASN A 153 -16.21 10.98 5.73
C ASN A 153 -17.46 11.29 4.88
N ASP A 154 -17.67 10.57 3.77
CA ASP A 154 -18.77 10.81 2.82
C ASP A 154 -18.87 12.27 2.34
N GLN A 155 -17.73 12.98 2.30
CA GLN A 155 -17.70 14.40 1.95
C GLN A 155 -17.53 14.61 0.44
N SER A 156 -18.32 15.50 -0.16
CA SER A 156 -18.19 15.83 -1.58
C SER A 156 -16.88 16.54 -1.91
N VAL A 157 -16.30 16.17 -3.04
CA VAL A 157 -15.09 16.79 -3.61
C VAL A 157 -15.34 17.24 -5.04
N LEU A 158 -14.70 18.34 -5.43
CA LEU A 158 -14.59 18.79 -6.80
C LEU A 158 -13.29 18.25 -7.38
N ILE A 159 -13.44 17.42 -8.40
CA ILE A 159 -12.35 16.74 -9.12
C ILE A 159 -12.19 17.38 -10.49
N SER A 160 -10.95 17.69 -10.81
CA SER A 160 -10.54 18.40 -12.02
C SER A 160 -9.72 17.46 -12.88
N LEU A 161 -10.16 17.19 -14.10
CA LEU A 161 -9.43 16.32 -15.03
C LEU A 161 -8.63 17.13 -16.05
N SER A 162 -7.56 16.53 -16.55
CA SER A 162 -6.64 17.11 -17.55
C SER A 162 -7.31 17.49 -18.88
N ASN A 163 -8.45 16.86 -19.20
CA ASN A 163 -9.28 17.21 -20.35
C ASN A 163 -10.26 18.36 -20.08
N ARG A 164 -10.08 19.11 -19.00
CA ARG A 164 -10.96 20.17 -18.47
C ARG A 164 -12.31 19.69 -17.97
N LYS A 165 -12.61 18.39 -17.96
CA LYS A 165 -13.85 17.89 -17.37
C LYS A 165 -13.79 18.03 -15.84
N VAL A 166 -14.93 18.35 -15.23
CA VAL A 166 -15.06 18.52 -13.78
C VAL A 166 -16.19 17.65 -13.28
N TYR A 167 -15.98 17.02 -12.14
CA TYR A 167 -17.00 16.31 -11.38
C TYR A 167 -17.06 16.85 -9.96
N VAL A 168 -18.26 16.87 -9.39
CA VAL A 168 -18.47 17.04 -7.96
C VAL A 168 -19.23 15.83 -7.48
N GLY A 169 -18.74 15.16 -6.45
CA GLY A 169 -19.36 13.96 -5.92
C GLY A 169 -18.60 13.37 -4.74
N GLN A 170 -19.09 12.25 -4.24
CA GLN A 170 -18.45 11.48 -3.16
C GLN A 170 -17.56 10.40 -3.76
N VAL A 171 -16.38 10.20 -3.18
CA VAL A 171 -15.54 9.05 -3.52
C VAL A 171 -16.13 7.82 -2.86
N VAL A 172 -16.52 6.82 -3.65
CA VAL A 172 -17.17 5.58 -3.16
C VAL A 172 -16.29 4.34 -3.27
N SER A 173 -15.23 4.43 -4.07
CA SER A 173 -14.20 3.40 -4.15
C SER A 173 -12.89 4.05 -4.52
N MET A 174 -11.81 3.54 -3.94
CA MET A 174 -10.45 3.83 -4.40
C MET A 174 -9.82 2.53 -4.87
N GLY A 175 -9.00 2.62 -5.90
CA GLY A 175 -8.36 1.47 -6.52
C GLY A 175 -7.55 0.71 -5.49
N GLU A 176 -7.80 -0.59 -5.42
CA GLU A 176 -6.88 -1.44 -4.67
C GLU A 176 -5.58 -1.50 -5.46
N PRO A 177 -4.44 -1.22 -4.80
CA PRO A 177 -3.16 -1.33 -5.47
C PRO A 177 -2.98 -2.77 -6.01
N ASN A 178 -2.63 -2.96 -7.28
CA ASN A 178 -2.39 -4.28 -7.88
C ASN A 178 -0.93 -4.37 -8.40
N GLU A 179 -0.44 -5.58 -8.74
CA GLU A 179 0.97 -5.79 -9.12
C GLU A 179 1.28 -5.45 -10.59
N SER A 180 0.25 -5.35 -11.44
CA SER A 180 0.36 -5.24 -12.90
C SER A 180 0.12 -3.84 -13.44
N GLU A 181 -0.68 -3.06 -12.74
CA GLU A 181 -0.96 -1.65 -13.00
C GLU A 181 -0.23 -0.90 -11.90
N GLY A 182 0.75 -0.07 -12.28
CA GLY A 182 1.56 0.70 -11.32
C GLY A 182 0.72 1.75 -10.57
N MET A 183 1.26 2.95 -10.38
CA MET A 183 0.57 4.06 -9.71
C MET A 183 -0.74 4.54 -10.39
N ASP A 184 -1.19 3.87 -11.47
CA ASP A 184 -2.45 4.12 -12.18
C ASP A 184 -3.64 3.60 -11.37
N GLN A 185 -3.87 4.24 -10.22
CA GLN A 185 -5.03 3.95 -9.40
C GLN A 185 -6.28 4.50 -10.08
N GLU A 186 -7.33 3.70 -10.14
CA GLU A 186 -8.66 4.16 -10.51
C GLU A 186 -9.44 4.56 -9.25
N ILE A 187 -10.22 5.62 -9.30
CA ILE A 187 -11.19 5.95 -8.26
C ILE A 187 -12.59 5.89 -8.85
N SER A 188 -13.56 5.43 -8.06
CA SER A 188 -14.97 5.55 -8.42
C SER A 188 -15.61 6.64 -7.58
N ILE A 189 -16.32 7.52 -8.26
CA ILE A 189 -17.13 8.56 -7.63
C ILE A 189 -18.60 8.31 -7.88
N LEU A 190 -19.42 8.69 -6.90
CA LEU A 190 -20.85 8.93 -7.05
C LEU A 190 -21.02 10.43 -7.36
N PRO A 191 -21.17 10.82 -8.64
CA PRO A 191 -21.26 12.21 -9.02
C PRO A 191 -22.62 12.79 -8.61
N HIS A 192 -22.61 14.00 -8.09
CA HIS A 192 -23.82 14.81 -7.88
C HIS A 192 -24.05 15.75 -9.07
N ILE A 193 -22.97 16.40 -9.54
CA ILE A 193 -22.96 17.28 -10.71
C ILE A 193 -21.66 17.12 -11.51
N SER A 194 -21.71 17.39 -12.81
CA SER A 194 -20.52 17.44 -13.67
C SER A 194 -20.58 18.59 -14.66
N GLY A 195 -19.43 18.88 -15.25
CA GLY A 195 -19.24 20.03 -16.11
C GLY A 195 -17.85 20.10 -16.71
N TYR A 196 -17.42 21.31 -17.02
CA TYR A 196 -16.09 21.57 -17.57
C TYR A 196 -15.53 22.90 -17.10
N ARG A 197 -14.20 23.05 -17.13
CA ARG A 197 -13.55 24.35 -17.02
C ARG A 197 -13.47 25.04 -18.37
N ASP A 198 -13.90 26.29 -18.39
CA ASP A 198 -13.71 27.17 -19.54
C ASP A 198 -12.23 27.30 -19.91
N LYS A 199 -11.92 27.33 -21.20
CA LYS A 199 -10.54 27.33 -21.69
C LYS A 199 -9.81 28.63 -21.38
N ASP A 200 -10.52 29.75 -21.40
CA ASP A 200 -9.91 31.08 -21.38
C ASP A 200 -9.82 31.64 -19.96
N ASN A 201 -10.82 31.35 -19.11
CA ASN A 201 -10.90 31.88 -17.75
C ASN A 201 -10.88 30.83 -16.64
N LEU A 202 -10.81 29.54 -16.99
CA LEU A 202 -10.76 28.39 -16.06
C LEU A 202 -11.96 28.29 -15.10
N THR A 203 -13.05 29.00 -15.37
CA THR A 203 -14.27 28.93 -14.54
C THR A 203 -14.98 27.60 -14.74
N VAL A 204 -15.52 27.06 -13.65
CA VAL A 204 -16.28 25.81 -13.67
C VAL A 204 -17.69 26.09 -14.16
N ASN A 205 -18.08 25.44 -15.25
CA ASN A 205 -19.43 25.47 -15.81
C ASN A 205 -20.07 24.10 -15.62
N PHE A 206 -21.08 24.01 -14.76
CA PHE A 206 -21.84 22.78 -14.55
C PHE A 206 -22.90 22.61 -15.64
N THR A 207 -22.98 21.41 -16.21
CA THR A 207 -23.87 21.09 -17.33
C THR A 207 -24.81 19.93 -17.06
N THR A 208 -24.47 19.07 -16.09
CA THR A 208 -25.19 17.81 -15.86
C THR A 208 -25.40 17.62 -14.36
N GLN A 209 -26.65 17.33 -13.97
CA GLN A 209 -27.03 17.00 -12.60
C GLN A 209 -27.46 15.53 -12.54
N TYR A 210 -26.98 14.81 -11.54
CA TYR A 210 -27.20 13.37 -11.39
C TYR A 210 -28.21 13.06 -10.27
N GLU A 211 -28.33 13.92 -9.25
CA GLU A 211 -29.17 13.71 -8.04
C GLU A 211 -30.68 13.59 -8.31
N ASN A 212 -31.16 14.02 -9.48
CA ASN A 212 -32.59 14.12 -9.79
C ASN A 212 -33.08 13.14 -10.86
N ILE A 213 -32.30 12.09 -11.14
CA ILE A 213 -32.66 11.08 -12.13
C ILE A 213 -33.19 9.85 -11.37
N ASP A 214 -34.49 9.56 -11.52
CA ASP A 214 -35.10 8.33 -11.00
C ASP A 214 -34.62 7.13 -11.84
N THR A 215 -33.39 6.72 -11.59
CA THR A 215 -32.76 5.57 -12.21
C THR A 215 -32.72 4.43 -11.22
N LYS A 216 -33.21 3.26 -11.64
CA LYS A 216 -33.03 1.98 -10.94
C LYS A 216 -31.55 1.54 -10.83
N VAL A 217 -30.63 2.34 -11.37
CA VAL A 217 -29.20 2.04 -11.49
C VAL A 217 -28.42 3.17 -10.85
N GLU A 218 -27.53 2.83 -9.93
CA GLU A 218 -26.58 3.75 -9.32
C GLU A 218 -25.54 4.17 -10.38
N ILE A 219 -25.50 5.46 -10.73
CA ILE A 219 -24.56 5.97 -11.73
C ILE A 219 -23.21 6.22 -11.04
N LYS A 220 -22.28 5.27 -11.20
CA LYS A 220 -20.87 5.45 -10.80
C LYS A 220 -20.02 5.87 -11.98
N VAL A 221 -19.06 6.77 -11.71
CA VAL A 221 -18.05 7.18 -12.70
C VAL A 221 -16.68 6.76 -12.18
N THR A 222 -16.00 5.90 -12.92
CA THR A 222 -14.62 5.51 -12.62
C THR A 222 -13.64 6.38 -13.39
N LEU A 223 -12.65 6.92 -12.70
CA LEU A 223 -11.66 7.87 -13.18
C LEU A 223 -10.26 7.34 -12.90
N ARG A 224 -9.34 7.50 -13.86
CA ARG A 224 -7.91 7.29 -13.62
C ARG A 224 -7.33 8.45 -12.83
N GLN A 225 -6.60 8.16 -11.76
CA GLN A 225 -6.01 9.16 -10.88
C GLN A 225 -4.91 9.97 -11.57
N GLU A 226 -4.17 9.38 -12.52
CA GLU A 226 -3.21 10.09 -13.38
C GLU A 226 -3.84 11.24 -14.19
N LEU A 227 -5.16 11.17 -14.46
CA LEU A 227 -5.89 12.22 -15.19
C LEU A 227 -6.37 13.34 -14.26
N ILE A 228 -6.26 13.18 -12.95
CA ILE A 228 -6.73 14.16 -11.97
C ILE A 228 -5.64 15.22 -11.76
N GLU A 229 -5.94 16.46 -12.15
CA GLU A 229 -5.07 17.61 -11.94
C GLU A 229 -5.21 18.20 -10.53
N SER A 230 -6.42 18.18 -9.98
CA SER A 230 -6.66 18.70 -8.63
C SER A 230 -7.95 18.18 -8.02
N VAL A 231 -7.93 18.08 -6.69
CA VAL A 231 -9.05 17.73 -5.84
C VAL A 231 -9.21 18.84 -4.81
N SER A 232 -10.46 19.24 -4.56
CA SER A 232 -10.78 20.21 -3.50
C SER A 232 -12.08 19.81 -2.83
N ARG A 233 -12.18 20.06 -1.52
CA ARG A 233 -13.45 19.89 -0.80
C ARG A 233 -14.50 20.77 -1.44
N PHE A 234 -15.68 20.20 -1.65
CA PHE A 234 -16.79 20.92 -2.24
C PHE A 234 -17.97 20.92 -1.29
N ASP A 235 -18.48 22.12 -1.06
CA ASP A 235 -19.68 22.35 -0.29
C ASP A 235 -20.58 23.27 -1.15
N PHE A 236 -21.82 22.84 -1.34
CA PHE A 236 -22.77 23.54 -2.21
C PHE A 236 -23.12 24.93 -1.68
N ASP A 237 -23.27 25.08 -0.37
CA ASP A 237 -23.61 26.35 0.27
C ASP A 237 -22.46 27.34 0.16
N VAL A 238 -21.23 26.86 0.42
CA VAL A 238 -20.01 27.67 0.26
C VAL A 238 -19.82 28.09 -1.20
N TYR A 239 -20.10 27.20 -2.15
CA TYR A 239 -20.02 27.52 -3.57
C TYR A 239 -21.02 28.61 -3.99
N GLN A 240 -22.26 28.58 -3.48
CA GLN A 240 -23.23 29.64 -3.75
C GLN A 240 -22.76 31.00 -3.21
N GLN A 241 -22.19 31.03 -2.00
CA GLN A 241 -21.61 32.26 -1.46
C GLN A 241 -20.47 32.81 -2.32
N PHE A 242 -19.65 31.95 -2.93
CA PHE A 242 -18.63 32.39 -3.89
C PHE A 242 -19.23 33.01 -5.16
N LEU A 243 -20.33 32.43 -5.67
CA LEU A 243 -21.03 32.98 -6.84
C LEU A 243 -21.65 34.34 -6.55
N GLU A 244 -22.23 34.53 -5.37
CA GLU A 244 -22.78 35.81 -4.93
C GLU A 244 -21.70 36.87 -4.80
N ARG A 245 -20.60 36.58 -4.08
CA ARG A 245 -19.45 37.51 -3.97
C ARG A 245 -18.85 37.86 -5.32
N LYS A 246 -18.80 36.93 -6.27
CA LYS A 246 -18.28 37.21 -7.62
C LYS A 246 -19.11 38.26 -8.36
N LYS A 247 -20.43 38.32 -8.11
CA LYS A 247 -21.30 39.39 -8.65
C LYS A 247 -20.95 40.73 -8.01
N GLU A 248 -20.77 40.76 -6.68
CA GLU A 248 -20.38 41.97 -5.95
C GLU A 248 -19.05 42.57 -6.44
N PHE A 249 -18.03 41.75 -6.70
CA PHE A 249 -16.73 42.20 -7.21
C PHE A 249 -16.80 42.75 -8.64
N LYS A 250 -17.67 42.20 -9.49
CA LYS A 250 -17.90 42.75 -10.84
C LYS A 250 -18.60 44.11 -10.77
N GLU A 251 -19.47 44.30 -9.79
CA GLU A 251 -20.25 45.53 -9.61
C GLU A 251 -19.49 46.62 -8.84
N LYS A 252 -18.50 46.26 -8.02
CA LYS A 252 -17.67 47.20 -7.26
C LYS A 252 -16.18 46.87 -7.39
N PRO A 253 -15.44 47.46 -8.35
CA PRO A 253 -13.99 47.47 -8.29
C PRO A 253 -13.57 48.41 -7.15
N VAL A 254 -13.56 47.91 -5.91
CA VAL A 254 -13.03 48.65 -4.77
C VAL A 254 -11.52 48.73 -4.97
N ARG A 255 -11.05 49.84 -5.56
CA ARG A 255 -9.65 50.23 -5.49
C ARG A 255 -9.32 50.47 -4.02
N VAL A 256 -8.75 49.47 -3.35
CA VAL A 256 -8.15 49.68 -2.02
C VAL A 256 -6.82 50.40 -2.27
N PRO A 257 -6.68 51.70 -1.94
CA PRO A 257 -5.39 52.36 -2.08
C PRO A 257 -4.37 51.70 -1.16
N PHE A 258 -3.16 51.49 -1.69
CA PHE A 258 -2.03 50.83 -1.04
C PHE A 258 -1.59 51.51 0.28
N SER A 259 -2.11 52.69 0.61
CA SER A 259 -1.69 53.52 1.74
C SER A 259 -2.20 53.10 3.13
N LYS A 260 -2.89 51.96 3.26
CA LYS A 260 -3.38 51.45 4.57
C LYS A 260 -2.88 50.04 4.91
N ARG A 261 -1.63 49.73 4.57
CA ARG A 261 -0.91 48.58 5.13
C ARG A 261 0.38 49.06 5.79
N LEU A 262 0.26 49.60 7.00
CA LEU A 262 1.31 49.69 8.01
C LEU A 262 0.69 49.26 9.33
#